data_AF-A0A2A4CN40-F1
#
_entry.id   AF-A0A2A4CN40-F1
#
_cell.length_a   1.000
_cell.length_b   1.000
_cell.length_c   1.000
_cell.angle_alpha   90.00
_cell.angle_beta   90.00
_cell.angle_gamma   90.00
#
_symmetry.space_group_name_H-M   'P 1'
#
loop_
_entity.id
_entity.type
_entity.pdbx_description
1 polymer ?
#
loop_
_entity_poly.entity_id
_entity_poly.type
_entity_poly.pdbx_seq_one_letter_code
_entity_poly.pdbx_strand_id
1 'polypeptide(L)'
;MTEHENELERFFAAAKAEAPMPSGDFMARVLAEAEATQAGLTAPPVRAPAGRDGLWATISGLFGGSIGLGGMATAALAGLWIGFAGADNLASYWPGTTADIGTLELMPGEDLVTLALGEGY
;
A
#
# COMPACT_ATOMS: atom_id res chain seq x y z
N MET A 1 0.41 29.38 -2.60
CA MET A 1 -0.99 28.96 -2.39
C MET A 1 -1.72 29.24 -3.69
N THR A 2 -2.14 28.19 -4.39
CA THR A 2 -2.79 28.29 -5.71
C THR A 2 -4.27 28.69 -5.51
N GLU A 3 -4.89 29.35 -6.49
CA GLU A 3 -6.29 29.83 -6.42
C GLU A 3 -7.27 28.72 -5.96
N HIS A 4 -7.05 27.49 -6.44
CA HIS A 4 -7.86 26.31 -6.12
C HIS A 4 -7.78 25.88 -4.65
N GLU A 5 -6.60 26.02 -4.01
CA GLU A 5 -6.44 25.72 -2.59
C GLU A 5 -7.29 26.69 -1.74
N ASN A 6 -7.37 27.96 -2.14
CA ASN A 6 -8.20 28.97 -1.46
C ASN A 6 -9.71 28.77 -1.67
N GLU A 7 -10.13 28.27 -2.82
CA GLU A 7 -11.53 27.90 -3.06
C GLU A 7 -11.94 26.72 -2.19
N LEU A 8 -11.10 25.68 -2.14
CA LEU A 8 -11.38 24.48 -1.37
C LEU A 8 -11.41 24.76 0.14
N GLU A 9 -10.48 25.58 0.63
CA GLU A 9 -10.47 26.03 2.02
C GLU A 9 -11.76 26.79 2.39
N ARG A 10 -12.27 27.65 1.49
CA ARG A 10 -13.55 28.34 1.69
C ARG A 10 -14.73 27.36 1.74
N PHE A 11 -14.75 26.35 0.88
CA PHE A 11 -15.79 25.31 0.90
C PHE A 11 -15.76 24.50 2.20
N PHE A 12 -14.58 24.09 2.66
CA PHE A 12 -14.45 23.35 3.93
C PHE A 12 -14.78 24.22 5.15
N ALA A 13 -14.40 25.49 5.14
CA ALA A 13 -14.76 26.44 6.20
C ALA A 13 -16.28 26.60 6.30
N ALA A 14 -16.98 26.70 5.15
CA ALA A 14 -18.44 26.76 5.12
C ALA A 14 -19.09 25.45 5.60
N ALA A 15 -18.59 24.29 5.16
CA ALA A 15 -19.10 22.99 5.59
C ALA A 15 -18.89 22.72 7.09
N LYS A 16 -17.80 23.24 7.67
CA LYS A 16 -17.52 23.14 9.11
C LYS A 16 -18.41 24.05 9.95
N ALA A 17 -18.78 25.22 9.42
CA ALA A 17 -19.67 26.16 10.10
C ALA A 17 -21.10 25.61 10.22
N GLU A 18 -21.56 24.92 9.19
CA GLU A 18 -22.87 24.26 9.16
C GLU A 18 -22.71 22.76 9.38
N ALA A 19 -22.25 22.36 10.58
CA ALA A 19 -22.15 20.95 10.96
C ALA A 19 -23.54 20.45 11.41
N PRO A 20 -24.29 19.70 10.58
CA PRO A 20 -25.61 19.23 10.96
C PRO A 20 -25.44 18.20 12.07
N MET A 21 -26.09 18.42 13.21
CA MET A 21 -26.02 17.46 14.30
C MET A 21 -26.72 16.16 13.86
N PRO A 22 -26.05 15.00 13.88
CA PRO A 22 -26.69 13.73 13.53
C PRO A 22 -27.88 13.46 14.47
N SER A 23 -28.94 12.86 13.94
CA SER A 23 -30.13 12.55 14.74
C SER A 23 -29.79 11.58 15.88
N GLY A 24 -30.49 11.70 17.00
CA GLY A 24 -30.30 10.82 18.17
C GLY A 24 -30.45 9.35 17.81
N ASP A 25 -31.42 9.01 16.95
CA ASP A 25 -31.66 7.64 16.48
C ASP A 25 -30.49 7.11 15.64
N PHE A 26 -29.90 7.94 14.80
CA PHE A 26 -28.71 7.57 14.03
C PHE A 26 -27.52 7.32 14.97
N MET A 27 -27.30 8.21 15.94
CA MET A 27 -26.24 8.05 16.92
C MET A 27 -26.43 6.79 17.78
N ALA A 28 -27.66 6.46 18.17
CA ALA A 28 -27.96 5.24 18.91
C ALA A 28 -27.61 3.98 18.09
N ARG A 29 -27.91 3.98 16.79
CA ARG A 29 -27.54 2.87 15.89
C ARG A 29 -26.02 2.74 15.72
N VAL A 30 -25.31 3.87 15.55
CA VAL A 30 -23.84 3.88 15.45
C VAL A 30 -23.20 3.35 16.73
N LEU A 31 -23.70 3.75 17.90
CA LEU A 31 -23.19 3.27 19.19
C LEU A 31 -23.44 1.78 19.40
N ALA A 32 -24.63 1.29 19.03
CA ALA A 32 -24.93 -0.15 19.10
C ALA A 32 -24.02 -0.99 18.18
N GLU A 33 -23.73 -0.50 16.98
CA GLU A 33 -22.80 -1.14 16.04
C GLU A 33 -21.36 -1.11 16.55
N ALA A 34 -20.94 0.03 17.14
CA ALA A 34 -19.63 0.17 17.75
C ALA A 34 -19.45 -0.81 18.91
N GLU A 35 -20.46 -0.98 19.77
CA GLU A 35 -20.43 -1.94 20.88
C GLU A 35 -20.30 -3.38 20.37
N ALA A 36 -21.06 -3.74 19.33
CA ALA A 36 -20.96 -5.06 18.69
C ALA A 36 -19.56 -5.31 18.10
N THR A 37 -18.96 -4.29 17.46
CA THR A 37 -17.60 -4.38 16.91
C THR A 37 -16.55 -4.47 18.01
N GLN A 38 -16.68 -3.67 19.08
CA GLN A 38 -15.75 -3.64 20.22
C GLN A 38 -15.77 -4.97 21.00
N ALA A 39 -16.93 -5.62 21.10
CA ALA A 39 -17.04 -6.95 21.68
C ALA A 39 -16.17 -7.98 20.92
N GLY A 40 -16.12 -7.87 19.59
CA GLY A 40 -15.26 -8.72 18.74
C GLY A 40 -13.77 -8.43 18.87
N LEU A 41 -13.38 -7.18 19.17
CA LEU A 41 -11.99 -6.77 19.36
C LEU A 41 -11.46 -7.07 20.77
N THR A 42 -12.33 -7.03 21.78
CA THR A 42 -11.98 -7.26 23.19
C THR A 42 -12.02 -8.73 23.57
N ALA A 43 -12.68 -9.57 22.77
CA ALA A 43 -12.67 -11.01 22.96
C ALA A 43 -11.21 -11.49 22.97
N PRO A 44 -10.70 -12.05 24.11
CA PRO A 44 -9.39 -12.65 24.10
C PRO A 44 -9.38 -13.71 23.00
N PRO A 45 -8.30 -13.81 22.19
CA PRO A 45 -8.26 -14.76 21.10
C PRO A 45 -8.59 -16.13 21.68
N VAL A 46 -9.65 -16.76 21.17
CA VAL A 46 -10.02 -18.12 21.56
C VAL A 46 -8.82 -18.97 21.21
N ARG A 47 -8.03 -19.30 22.23
CA ARG A 47 -6.85 -20.13 22.10
C ARG A 47 -7.39 -21.51 21.74
N ALA A 48 -7.45 -21.81 20.44
CA ALA A 48 -7.76 -23.14 19.98
C ALA A 48 -6.79 -24.10 20.69
N PRO A 49 -7.25 -25.30 21.09
CA PRO A 49 -6.35 -26.29 21.67
C PRO A 49 -5.16 -26.45 20.72
N ALA A 50 -3.93 -26.41 21.25
CA ALA A 50 -2.68 -26.41 20.50
C ALA A 50 -2.51 -27.69 19.69
N GLY A 51 -3.27 -27.83 18.62
CA GLY A 51 -3.18 -28.88 17.64
C GLY A 51 -2.40 -28.33 16.47
N ARG A 52 -1.08 -28.59 16.45
CA ARG A 52 -0.16 -28.39 15.31
C ARG A 52 -0.67 -27.34 14.33
N ASP A 53 -0.70 -26.08 14.77
CA ASP A 53 -1.15 -24.98 13.92
C ASP A 53 -0.40 -25.05 12.59
N GLY A 54 -1.12 -25.35 11.52
CA GLY A 54 -0.52 -25.45 10.19
C GLY A 54 0.09 -24.11 9.83
N LEU A 55 1.10 -24.10 8.95
CA LEU A 55 1.79 -22.87 8.50
C LEU A 55 0.81 -21.74 8.14
N TRP A 56 -0.36 -22.07 7.60
CA TRP A 56 -1.44 -21.14 7.29
C TRP A 56 -2.07 -20.42 8.49
N ALA A 57 -2.24 -21.09 9.64
CA ALA A 57 -2.76 -20.49 10.87
C ALA A 57 -1.72 -19.53 11.50
N THR A 58 -0.44 -19.87 11.38
CA THR A 58 0.66 -18.98 11.80
C THR A 58 0.74 -17.73 10.94
N ILE A 59 0.58 -17.86 9.62
CA ILE A 59 0.56 -16.72 8.69
C ILE A 59 -0.64 -15.82 8.98
N SER A 60 -1.86 -16.36 9.09
CA SER A 60 -3.04 -15.54 9.37
C SER A 60 -3.00 -14.83 10.73
N GLY A 61 -2.40 -15.48 11.75
CA GLY A 61 -2.16 -14.89 13.06
C GLY A 61 -1.13 -13.75 13.04
N LEU A 62 -0.09 -13.86 12.19
CA LEU A 62 0.96 -12.84 12.08
C LEU A 62 0.46 -11.57 11.36
N PHE A 63 -0.44 -11.72 10.39
CA PHE A 63 -1.01 -10.60 9.64
C PHE A 63 -2.28 -10.00 10.29
N GLY A 64 -2.67 -10.43 11.50
CA GLY A 64 -3.81 -9.83 12.22
C GLY A 64 -5.18 -10.20 11.66
N GLY A 65 -5.31 -11.37 11.03
CA GLY A 65 -6.60 -11.89 10.52
C GLY A 65 -6.90 -11.49 9.07
N SER A 66 -8.19 -11.45 8.72
CA SER A 66 -8.67 -11.26 7.34
C SER A 66 -8.30 -9.89 6.75
N ILE A 67 -8.18 -8.84 7.57
CA ILE A 67 -7.79 -7.49 7.11
C ILE A 67 -6.35 -7.48 6.60
N GLY A 68 -5.41 -8.10 7.32
CA GLY A 68 -4.03 -8.16 6.85
C GLY A 68 -3.87 -9.02 5.60
N LEU A 69 -4.63 -10.12 5.50
CA LEU A 69 -4.67 -10.93 4.28
C LEU A 69 -5.24 -10.14 3.09
N GLY A 70 -6.28 -9.32 3.33
CA GLY A 70 -6.85 -8.40 2.32
C GLY A 70 -5.84 -7.33 1.87
N GLY A 71 -5.09 -6.74 2.80
CA GLY A 71 -4.00 -5.82 2.49
C GLY A 71 -2.90 -6.48 1.65
N MET A 72 -2.46 -7.68 2.02
CA MET A 72 -1.44 -8.45 1.28
C MET A 72 -1.91 -8.82 -0.13
N ALA A 73 -3.17 -9.24 -0.30
CA ALA A 73 -3.75 -9.53 -1.61
C ALA A 73 -3.83 -8.27 -2.48
N THR A 74 -4.21 -7.13 -1.91
CA THR A 74 -4.29 -5.86 -2.62
C THR A 74 -2.89 -5.37 -3.03
N ALA A 75 -1.89 -5.54 -2.16
CA ALA A 75 -0.49 -5.23 -2.47
C ALA A 75 0.06 -6.13 -3.58
N ALA A 76 -0.29 -7.43 -3.59
CA ALA A 76 0.10 -8.34 -4.67
C ALA A 76 -0.55 -7.95 -6.01
N LEU A 77 -1.84 -7.60 -5.99
CA LEU A 77 -2.54 -7.10 -7.19
C LEU A 77 -1.98 -5.76 -7.67
N ALA A 78 -1.62 -4.86 -6.76
CA ALA A 78 -0.97 -3.59 -7.09
C ALA A 78 0.41 -3.83 -7.71
N GLY A 79 1.21 -4.74 -7.15
CA GLY A 79 2.49 -5.15 -7.74
C GLY A 79 2.33 -5.75 -9.13
N LEU A 80 1.33 -6.61 -9.33
CA LEU A 80 1.01 -7.19 -10.64
C LEU A 80 0.57 -6.12 -11.65
N TRP A 81 -0.29 -5.19 -11.23
CA TRP A 81 -0.74 -4.06 -12.04
C TRP A 81 0.42 -3.17 -12.48
N ILE A 82 1.30 -2.79 -11.54
CA ILE A 82 2.47 -1.95 -11.82
C ILE A 82 3.43 -2.67 -12.77
N GLY A 83 3.66 -3.98 -12.55
CA GLY A 83 4.50 -4.79 -13.43
C GLY A 83 3.94 -4.93 -14.84
N PHE A 84 2.62 -5.13 -14.97
CA PHE A 84 1.95 -5.27 -16.26
C PHE A 84 1.82 -3.95 -17.03
N ALA A 85 1.54 -2.84 -16.35
CA ALA A 85 1.42 -1.52 -16.96
C ALA A 85 2.76 -0.99 -17.53
N GLY A 86 3.89 -1.61 -17.16
CA GLY A 86 5.22 -1.20 -17.58
C GLY A 86 5.68 0.07 -16.87
N ALA A 87 6.93 0.08 -16.42
CA ALA A 87 7.54 1.24 -15.78
C ALA A 87 7.47 2.52 -16.64
N ASP A 88 7.34 2.39 -17.96
CA ASP A 88 7.19 3.49 -18.90
C ASP A 88 5.93 4.34 -18.66
N ASN A 89 4.80 3.73 -18.26
CA ASN A 89 3.59 4.50 -17.93
C ASN A 89 3.73 5.19 -16.56
N LEU A 90 4.47 4.59 -15.62
CA LEU A 90 4.75 5.18 -14.31
C LEU A 90 5.76 6.34 -14.39
N ALA A 91 6.72 6.26 -15.32
CA ALA A 91 7.74 7.28 -15.56
C ALA A 91 7.12 8.65 -15.92
N SER A 92 5.94 8.66 -16.53
CA SER A 92 5.20 9.90 -16.85
C SER A 92 4.69 10.64 -15.61
N TYR A 93 4.44 9.94 -14.51
CA TYR A 93 3.97 10.50 -13.23
C TYR A 93 5.10 10.77 -12.23
N TRP A 94 6.32 10.31 -12.51
CA TRP A 94 7.48 10.44 -11.64
C TRP A 94 8.64 11.13 -12.37
N PRO A 95 8.66 12.49 -12.45
CA PRO A 95 9.55 13.25 -13.33
C PRO A 95 11.03 13.25 -12.90
N GLY A 96 11.40 12.49 -11.88
CA GLY A 96 12.76 12.45 -11.35
C GLY A 96 13.22 11.02 -11.16
N THR A 97 14.25 10.61 -11.90
CA THR A 97 15.07 9.39 -11.68
C THR A 97 14.66 8.11 -12.43
N THR A 98 14.16 8.21 -13.67
CA THR A 98 14.14 7.04 -14.59
C THR A 98 15.16 7.13 -15.73
N ALA A 99 15.89 8.25 -15.84
CA ALA A 99 16.92 8.40 -16.87
C ALA A 99 18.22 7.61 -16.59
N ASP A 100 18.28 6.81 -15.52
CA ASP A 100 19.53 6.15 -15.13
C ASP A 100 19.34 4.75 -14.52
N ILE A 101 18.31 4.03 -14.96
CA ILE A 101 18.13 2.61 -14.58
C ILE A 101 18.35 1.65 -15.76
N GLY A 102 18.39 2.16 -16.99
CA GLY A 102 18.68 1.41 -18.21
C GLY A 102 20.00 1.79 -18.90
N THR A 103 20.71 2.80 -18.40
CA THR A 103 21.93 3.36 -19.04
C THR A 103 23.20 3.17 -18.21
N LEU A 104 23.10 2.51 -17.05
CA LEU A 104 24.27 1.96 -16.38
C LEU A 104 24.78 0.77 -17.21
N GLU A 105 25.79 1.06 -18.01
CA GLU A 105 26.57 0.14 -18.82
C GLU A 105 27.19 -0.95 -17.92
N LEU A 106 26.46 -2.04 -17.70
CA LEU A 106 26.81 -3.13 -16.79
C LEU A 106 27.83 -4.13 -17.36
N MET A 107 28.42 -3.85 -18.51
CA MET A 107 29.58 -4.59 -19.04
C MET A 107 30.62 -3.67 -19.70
N PRO A 108 31.48 -2.99 -18.93
CA PRO A 108 32.72 -2.42 -19.45
C PRO A 108 33.81 -3.51 -19.57
N GLY A 109 33.47 -4.66 -20.19
CA GLY A 109 34.26 -5.89 -20.08
C GLY A 109 34.72 -6.53 -21.39
N GLU A 110 33.99 -6.35 -22.49
CA GLU A 110 34.37 -6.98 -23.77
C GLU A 110 35.66 -6.36 -24.34
N ASP A 111 35.85 -5.05 -24.15
CA ASP A 111 37.08 -4.35 -24.56
C ASP A 111 38.28 -4.74 -23.69
N LEU A 112 38.07 -5.13 -22.43
CA LEU A 112 39.16 -5.55 -21.53
C LEU A 112 39.72 -6.92 -21.91
N VAL A 113 38.89 -7.83 -22.41
CA VAL A 113 39.34 -9.15 -22.90
C VAL A 113 40.06 -9.01 -24.23
N THR A 114 39.58 -8.14 -25.13
CA THR A 114 40.27 -7.84 -26.40
C THR A 114 41.58 -7.09 -26.18
N LEU A 115 41.67 -6.19 -25.21
CA LEU A 115 42.93 -5.48 -24.89
C LEU A 115 43.94 -6.39 -24.17
N ALA A 116 43.49 -7.38 -23.38
CA ALA A 116 44.37 -8.34 -22.72
C ALA A 116 44.87 -9.47 -23.63
N LEU A 117 44.12 -9.79 -24.70
CA LEU A 117 44.48 -10.81 -25.69
C LEU A 117 45.09 -10.22 -26.98
N GLY A 118 45.07 -8.90 -27.13
CA GLY A 118 45.50 -8.16 -28.32
C GLY A 118 46.90 -7.57 -28.25
N GLU A 119 47.86 -8.28 -27.66
CA GLU A 119 49.30 -7.99 -27.79
C GLU A 119 50.03 -9.30 -28.09
N GLY A 120 50.20 -9.59 -29.38
CA GLY A 120 51.03 -10.72 -29.83
C GLY A 120 50.67 -11.36 -31.17
N TYR A 121 50.55 -10.57 -32.25
CA TYR A 121 51.24 -10.71 -33.56
C TYR A 121 50.46 -9.99 -34.68
#